data_AF-A0A966ZB96-F1
#
_entry.id   AF-A0A966ZB96-F1
#
_cell.length_a   1.000
_cell.length_b   1.000
_cell.length_c   1.000
_cell.angle_alpha   90.00
_cell.angle_beta   90.00
_cell.angle_gamma   90.00
#
_symmetry.space_group_name_H-M   'P 1'
#
loop_
_entity.id
_entity.type
_entity.pdbx_description
1 polymer ?
#
loop_
_entity_poly.entity_id
_entity_poly.type
_entity_poly.pdbx_seq_one_letter_code
_entity_poly.pdbx_strand_id
1 'polypeptide(L)'
;MKRDDGKWRVNYVFMVGGRTITGKAAVKRRVEPQARIPIFYSPSDPEDNWTGERPPRAMPIFLAPVFGVLLLVVAGLLQLKLRRDRFLLENGRAAVAVARGSQAASQGEAPGHATQFEYRTLSGGTASGTLNSEGGIAVGTEFIVVFDSDQPTKLVKYPLSMVRIAE
;
A
#
# COMPACT_ATOMS: atom_id res chain seq x y z
N MET A 1 24.03 -2.65 39.05
CA MET A 1 24.04 -1.72 37.90
C MET A 1 24.81 -2.42 36.77
N LYS A 2 24.23 -2.61 35.58
CA LYS A 2 24.86 -3.34 34.45
C LYS A 2 25.06 -2.36 33.28
N ARG A 3 26.24 -2.35 32.68
CA ARG A 3 26.57 -1.57 31.47
C ARG A 3 26.23 -2.44 30.27
N ASP A 4 25.37 -1.92 29.39
CA ASP A 4 24.97 -2.56 28.13
C ASP A 4 25.06 -1.46 27.06
N ASP A 5 25.83 -1.69 25.99
CA ASP A 5 26.02 -0.74 24.87
C ASP A 5 26.46 0.69 25.24
N GLY A 6 27.28 0.84 26.28
CA GLY A 6 27.80 2.16 26.70
C GLY A 6 26.80 3.04 27.44
N LYS A 7 25.60 2.53 27.78
CA LYS A 7 24.60 3.22 28.61
C LYS A 7 24.44 2.52 29.95
N TRP A 8 24.12 3.30 30.98
CA TRP A 8 23.81 2.78 32.31
C TRP A 8 22.31 2.57 32.43
N ARG A 9 21.88 1.39 32.91
CA ARG A 9 20.48 1.16 33.24
C ARG A 9 20.22 1.52 34.70
N VAL A 10 19.22 2.36 34.93
CA VAL A 10 18.72 2.74 36.26
C VAL A 10 17.29 2.25 36.42
N ASN A 11 17.01 1.65 37.57
CA ASN A 11 15.65 1.44 38.03
C ASN A 11 15.28 2.65 38.89
N TYR A 12 14.08 3.17 38.72
CA TYR A 12 13.59 4.29 39.50
C TYR A 12 12.16 4.04 39.95
N VAL A 13 11.77 4.76 41.00
CA VAL A 13 10.42 4.72 41.54
C VAL A 13 9.97 6.16 41.79
N PHE A 14 8.72 6.45 41.48
CA PHE A 14 8.11 7.75 41.78
C PHE A 14 6.64 7.55 42.18
N MET A 15 6.09 8.53 42.88
CA MET A 15 4.69 8.53 43.30
C MET A 15 3.92 9.63 42.58
N VAL A 16 2.76 9.27 42.03
CA VAL A 16 1.81 10.20 41.40
C VAL A 16 0.39 9.75 41.71
N GLY A 17 -0.47 10.66 42.19
CA GLY A 17 -1.86 10.34 42.51
C GLY A 17 -2.01 9.20 43.54
N GLY A 18 -1.08 9.07 44.51
CA GLY A 18 -1.09 8.01 45.51
C GLY A 18 -0.67 6.61 44.99
N ARG A 19 -0.26 6.49 43.73
CA ARG A 19 0.25 5.25 43.14
C ARG A 19 1.76 5.31 43.01
N THR A 20 2.41 4.21 43.36
CA THR A 20 3.86 4.02 43.20
C THR A 20 4.13 3.36 41.86
N ILE A 21 4.87 4.04 40.99
CA ILE A 21 5.21 3.55 39.65
C ILE A 21 6.70 3.28 39.59
N THR A 22 7.06 2.10 39.08
CA THR A 22 8.44 1.68 38.89
C THR A 22 8.79 1.67 37.41
N GLY A 23 9.86 2.38 37.04
CA GLY A 23 10.33 2.48 35.67
C GLY A 23 11.78 2.03 35.52
N LYS A 24 12.17 1.76 34.26
CA LYS A 24 13.56 1.48 33.89
C LYS A 24 13.96 2.43 32.78
N ALA A 25 15.12 3.07 32.92
CA ALA A 25 15.65 3.95 31.89
C ALA A 25 17.14 3.75 31.66
N ALA A 26 17.57 4.08 30.43
CA ALA A 26 18.96 4.13 30.06
C ALA A 26 19.47 5.57 30.17
N VAL A 27 20.46 5.80 31.04
CA VAL A 27 21.10 7.10 31.25
C VAL A 27 22.51 7.11 30.68
N LYS A 28 22.92 8.25 30.13
CA LYS A 28 24.25 8.43 29.52
C LYS A 28 25.37 8.51 30.55
N ARG A 29 25.09 9.05 31.73
CA ARG A 29 26.05 9.22 32.83
C ARG A 29 25.71 8.27 33.97
N ARG A 30 26.74 7.82 34.69
CA ARG A 30 26.54 7.06 35.92
C ARG A 30 25.83 7.96 36.93
N VAL A 31 24.79 7.43 37.54
CA VAL A 31 24.00 8.11 38.57
C VAL A 31 24.27 7.40 39.90
N GLU A 32 24.43 8.17 40.98
CA GLU A 32 24.64 7.62 42.32
C GLU A 32 23.39 6.90 42.83
N PRO A 33 23.54 5.85 43.66
CA PRO A 33 22.41 5.25 44.35
C PRO A 33 21.61 6.32 45.10
N GLN A 34 20.28 6.32 44.94
CA GLN A 34 19.34 7.27 45.56
C GLN A 34 19.40 8.72 45.03
N ALA A 35 20.16 9.00 43.97
CA ALA A 35 20.13 10.34 43.37
C ALA A 35 18.74 10.65 42.80
N ARG A 36 18.34 11.93 42.90
CA ARG A 36 17.09 12.43 42.33
C ARG A 36 17.26 12.64 40.81
N ILE A 37 16.41 11.99 40.02
CA ILE A 37 16.40 12.11 38.56
C ILE A 37 15.07 12.75 38.15
N PRO A 38 15.04 13.75 37.25
CA PRO A 38 13.79 14.28 36.73
C PRO A 38 13.10 13.21 35.88
N ILE A 39 11.85 12.92 36.23
CA ILE A 39 10.96 12.00 35.52
C ILE A 39 9.81 12.84 34.96
N PHE A 40 9.59 12.69 33.66
CA PHE A 40 8.43 13.25 32.98
C PHE A 40 7.45 12.11 32.71
N TYR A 41 6.15 12.40 32.79
CA TYR A 41 5.09 11.43 32.57
C TYR A 41 3.86 12.11 31.97
N SER A 42 3.00 11.33 31.31
CA SER A 42 1.70 11.82 30.87
C SER A 42 0.70 11.79 32.04
N PRO A 43 0.00 12.91 32.36
CA PRO A 43 -1.03 12.89 33.41
C PRO A 43 -2.20 11.95 33.12
N SER A 44 -2.50 11.69 31.85
CA SER A 44 -3.56 10.75 31.45
C SER A 44 -3.12 9.29 31.52
N ASP A 45 -1.82 9.04 31.41
CA ASP A 45 -1.22 7.70 31.51
C ASP A 45 0.19 7.78 32.15
N PRO A 46 0.26 7.70 33.49
CA PRO A 46 1.53 7.76 34.20
C PRO A 46 2.50 6.59 33.92
N GLU A 47 2.03 5.50 33.32
CA GLU A 47 2.89 4.39 32.89
C GLU A 47 3.76 4.78 31.69
N ASP A 48 3.31 5.75 30.89
CA ASP A 48 4.13 6.41 29.86
C ASP A 48 5.02 7.50 30.50
N ASN A 49 6.16 7.04 31.04
CA ASN A 49 7.15 7.87 31.71
C ASN A 49 8.53 7.76 31.06
N TRP A 50 9.31 8.85 31.15
CA TRP A 50 10.66 8.91 30.61
C TRP A 50 11.57 9.77 31.48
N THR A 51 12.86 9.44 31.46
CA THR A 51 13.90 10.19 32.17
C THR A 51 14.70 11.08 31.20
N GLY A 52 14.90 12.35 31.54
CA GLY A 52 15.75 13.29 30.79
C GLY A 52 15.06 13.97 29.59
N GLU A 53 15.86 14.63 28.75
CA GLU A 53 15.42 15.47 27.60
C GLU A 53 14.90 14.68 26.38
N ARG A 54 14.55 13.40 26.53
CA ARG A 54 14.01 12.64 25.40
C ARG A 54 12.51 12.89 25.35
N PRO A 55 11.99 13.83 24.53
CA PRO A 55 10.54 13.88 24.35
C PRO A 55 10.07 12.52 23.85
N PRO A 56 8.82 12.11 24.15
CA PRO A 56 8.20 11.00 23.44
C PRO A 56 8.44 11.23 21.95
N ARG A 57 8.73 10.16 21.19
CA ARG A 57 8.88 10.26 19.73
C ARG A 57 7.54 10.73 19.16
N ALA A 58 7.29 12.03 19.20
CA ALA A 58 6.14 12.66 18.62
C ALA A 58 6.25 12.39 17.13
N MET A 59 5.21 11.78 16.58
CA MET A 59 5.11 11.58 15.15
C MET A 59 5.25 12.97 14.50
N PRO A 60 6.19 13.15 13.55
CA PRO A 60 6.36 14.46 12.92
C PRO A 60 5.03 14.99 12.38
N ILE A 61 4.65 16.21 12.77
CA ILE A 61 3.32 16.79 12.46
C ILE A 61 3.05 16.85 10.95
N PHE A 62 4.10 16.94 10.13
CA PHE A 62 4.00 16.93 8.67
C PHE A 62 3.57 15.58 8.08
N LEU A 63 3.63 14.47 8.82
CA LEU A 63 3.18 13.17 8.31
C LEU A 63 1.69 13.16 8.02
N ALA A 64 0.87 13.79 8.89
CA ALA A 64 -0.57 13.85 8.70
C ALA A 64 -0.97 14.46 7.33
N PRO A 65 -0.50 15.66 6.94
CA PRO A 65 -0.83 16.21 5.62
C PRO A 65 -0.20 15.40 4.47
N VAL A 66 0.99 14.83 4.63
CA VAL A 66 1.60 13.97 3.60
C VAL A 66 0.73 12.73 3.31
N PHE A 67 0.24 12.06 4.36
CA PHE A 67 -0.70 10.95 4.21
C PHE A 67 -2.02 11.40 3.58
N GLY A 68 -2.54 12.57 3.96
CA GLY A 68 -3.74 13.14 3.36
C GLY A 68 -3.60 13.35 1.84
N VAL A 69 -2.49 13.96 1.40
CA VAL A 69 -2.20 14.17 -0.03
C VAL A 69 -2.03 12.84 -0.75
N LEU A 70 -1.31 11.87 -0.18
CA LEU A 70 -1.12 10.55 -0.77
C LEU A 70 -2.46 9.84 -1.01
N LEU A 71 -3.36 9.85 -0.01
CA LEU A 71 -4.69 9.26 -0.13
C LEU A 71 -5.53 9.94 -1.22
N LEU A 72 -5.43 11.27 -1.35
CA LEU A 72 -6.14 12.03 -2.37
C LEU A 72 -5.67 11.67 -3.79
N VAL A 73 -4.36 11.49 -3.97
CA VAL A 73 -3.79 11.02 -5.25
C VAL A 73 -4.30 9.63 -5.59
N VAL A 74 -4.29 8.69 -4.64
CA VAL A 74 -4.79 7.33 -4.84
C VAL A 74 -6.28 7.34 -5.22
N ALA A 75 -7.10 8.14 -4.52
CA ALA A 75 -8.52 8.30 -4.83
C ALA A 75 -8.75 8.87 -6.24
N GLY A 76 -7.95 9.88 -6.63
CA GLY A 76 -8.00 10.44 -7.98
C GLY A 76 -7.68 9.42 -9.08
N LEU A 77 -6.64 8.61 -8.88
CA LEU A 77 -6.27 7.54 -9.82
C LEU A 77 -7.37 6.47 -9.94
N LEU A 78 -7.98 6.06 -8.82
CA LEU A 78 -9.11 5.13 -8.81
C LEU A 78 -10.31 5.70 -9.56
N GLN A 79 -10.63 6.97 -9.35
CA GLN A 79 -11.74 7.65 -10.03
C GLN A 79 -11.51 7.73 -11.55
N LEU A 80 -10.28 8.02 -11.99
CA LEU A 80 -9.93 8.00 -13.42
C LEU A 80 -10.08 6.61 -14.02
N LYS A 81 -9.63 5.56 -13.31
CA LYS A 81 -9.78 4.18 -13.74
C LYS A 81 -11.27 3.80 -13.87
N LEU A 82 -12.09 4.11 -12.86
CA LEU A 82 -13.53 3.88 -12.87
C LEU A 82 -14.23 4.61 -14.03
N ARG A 83 -13.88 5.88 -14.28
CA ARG A 83 -14.43 6.62 -15.42
C ARG A 83 -14.06 5.98 -16.75
N ARG A 84 -12.83 5.52 -16.90
CA ARG A 84 -12.38 4.84 -18.13
C ARG A 84 -13.12 3.52 -18.31
N ASP A 85 -13.22 2.71 -17.26
CA ASP A 85 -13.89 1.42 -17.29
C ASP A 85 -15.39 1.60 -17.58
N ARG A 86 -16.04 2.61 -16.98
CA ARG A 86 -17.42 2.99 -17.29
C ARG A 86 -17.59 3.44 -18.75
N PHE A 87 -16.70 4.29 -19.24
CA PHE A 87 -16.73 4.75 -20.63
C PHE A 87 -16.62 3.59 -21.62
N LEU A 88 -15.73 2.62 -21.34
CA LEU A 88 -15.58 1.41 -22.15
C LEU A 88 -16.80 0.49 -22.07
N LEU A 89 -17.50 0.42 -20.95
CA LEU A 89 -18.74 -0.35 -20.85
C LEU A 89 -19.90 0.31 -21.61
N GLU A 90 -19.99 1.64 -21.57
CA GLU A 90 -21.07 2.39 -22.21
C GLU A 90 -20.86 2.50 -23.73
N ASN A 91 -19.62 2.70 -24.19
CA ASN A 91 -19.31 3.01 -25.59
C ASN A 91 -18.45 1.96 -26.30
N GLY A 92 -17.81 1.07 -25.54
CA GLY A 92 -16.88 0.09 -26.10
C GLY A 92 -17.57 -0.96 -26.96
N ARG A 93 -16.77 -1.60 -27.81
CA ARG A 93 -17.18 -2.73 -28.64
C ARG A 93 -16.58 -4.01 -28.10
N ALA A 94 -17.39 -5.04 -27.99
CA ALA A 94 -16.93 -6.38 -27.63
C ALA A 94 -16.40 -7.10 -28.89
N ALA A 95 -15.26 -7.77 -28.76
CA ALA A 95 -14.72 -8.67 -29.77
C ALA A 95 -14.16 -9.93 -29.11
N VAL A 96 -14.17 -11.03 -29.86
CA VAL A 96 -13.51 -12.27 -29.47
C VAL A 96 -12.03 -12.15 -29.82
N ALA A 97 -11.18 -12.25 -28.79
CA ALA A 97 -9.74 -12.31 -28.90
C ALA A 97 -9.25 -13.74 -28.74
N VAL A 98 -8.22 -14.10 -29.50
CA VAL A 98 -7.53 -15.39 -29.42
C VAL A 98 -6.13 -15.15 -28.89
N ALA A 99 -5.76 -15.84 -27.81
CA ALA A 99 -4.38 -15.80 -27.30
C ALA A 99 -3.41 -16.40 -28.32
N ARG A 100 -2.45 -15.62 -28.79
CA ARG A 100 -1.42 -16.00 -29.79
C ARG A 100 -0.12 -16.47 -29.13
N GLY A 101 0.20 -15.93 -27.97
CA GLY A 101 1.44 -16.22 -27.27
C GLY A 101 1.39 -15.76 -25.82
N SER A 102 2.18 -16.38 -24.97
CA SER A 102 2.43 -15.89 -23.62
C SER A 102 3.93 -15.68 -23.45
N GLN A 103 4.31 -14.53 -22.91
CA GLN A 103 5.67 -14.23 -22.50
C GLN A 103 5.67 -14.04 -20.99
N ALA A 104 6.64 -14.63 -20.30
CA ALA A 104 6.85 -14.36 -18.89
C ALA A 104 7.25 -12.88 -18.75
N ALA A 105 6.41 -12.08 -18.09
CA ALA A 105 6.72 -10.70 -17.77
C ALA A 105 7.58 -10.69 -16.51
N SER A 106 8.89 -10.56 -16.66
CA SER A 106 9.86 -10.59 -15.55
C SER A 106 9.94 -9.28 -14.74
N GLN A 107 8.88 -8.46 -14.74
CA GLN A 107 8.84 -7.21 -13.97
C GLN A 107 8.00 -7.38 -12.69
N GLY A 108 8.64 -7.88 -11.61
CA GLY A 108 8.10 -7.75 -10.25
C GLY A 108 8.21 -8.99 -9.35
N GLU A 109 7.78 -8.81 -8.10
CA GLU A 109 7.79 -9.79 -7.00
C GLU A 109 6.82 -10.97 -7.20
N ALA A 110 5.96 -10.91 -8.24
CA ALA A 110 5.09 -11.99 -8.68
C ALA A 110 5.29 -12.26 -10.17
N PRO A 111 5.41 -13.54 -10.61
CA PRO A 111 5.57 -13.88 -12.02
C PRO A 111 4.29 -13.58 -12.81
N GLY A 112 4.23 -12.39 -13.39
CA GLY A 112 3.18 -12.01 -14.34
C GLY A 112 3.42 -12.66 -15.70
N HIS A 113 2.35 -13.00 -16.42
CA HIS A 113 2.44 -13.44 -17.81
C HIS A 113 1.79 -12.39 -18.71
N ALA A 114 2.56 -11.86 -19.65
CA ALA A 114 2.07 -11.00 -20.72
C ALA A 114 1.57 -11.89 -21.86
N THR A 115 0.26 -11.96 -22.04
CA THR A 115 -0.37 -12.70 -23.13
C THR A 115 -0.55 -11.77 -24.33
N GLN A 116 0.06 -12.12 -25.46
CA GLN A 116 -0.23 -11.52 -26.75
C GLN A 116 -1.49 -12.16 -27.34
N PHE A 117 -2.37 -11.35 -27.88
CA PHE A 117 -3.61 -11.82 -28.49
C PHE A 117 -3.92 -11.02 -29.76
N GLU A 118 -4.75 -11.62 -30.59
CA GLU A 118 -5.31 -11.00 -31.78
C GLU A 118 -6.83 -11.07 -31.73
N TYR A 119 -7.49 -10.04 -32.24
CA TYR A 119 -8.94 -9.99 -32.37
C TYR A 119 -9.32 -9.38 -33.72
N ARG A 120 -10.51 -9.75 -34.22
CA ARG A 120 -11.07 -9.12 -35.40
C ARG A 120 -11.93 -7.93 -35.00
N THR A 121 -11.69 -6.79 -35.62
CA THR A 121 -12.55 -5.61 -35.51
C THR A 121 -13.83 -5.82 -36.32
N LEU A 122 -14.88 -5.05 -36.01
CA LEU A 122 -16.14 -5.09 -36.77
C LEU A 122 -15.98 -4.70 -38.24
N SER A 123 -14.95 -3.91 -38.56
CA SER A 123 -14.57 -3.56 -39.93
C SER A 123 -13.86 -4.69 -40.69
N GLY A 124 -13.66 -5.86 -40.06
CA GLY A 124 -12.97 -7.01 -40.64
C GLY A 124 -11.43 -6.92 -40.57
N GLY A 125 -10.88 -5.89 -39.94
CA GLY A 125 -9.46 -5.76 -39.69
C GLY A 125 -8.98 -6.67 -38.57
N THR A 126 -7.69 -7.01 -38.56
CA THR A 126 -7.05 -7.73 -37.45
C THR A 126 -6.30 -6.73 -36.59
N ALA A 127 -6.59 -6.71 -35.30
CA ALA A 127 -5.87 -5.93 -34.30
C ALA A 127 -5.20 -6.87 -33.30
N SER A 128 -4.05 -6.48 -32.77
CA SER A 128 -3.31 -7.23 -31.76
C SER A 128 -3.05 -6.38 -30.52
N GLY A 129 -2.84 -7.05 -29.39
CA GLY A 129 -2.55 -6.39 -28.14
C GLY A 129 -1.86 -7.32 -27.14
N THR A 130 -1.47 -6.74 -26.01
CA THR A 130 -0.84 -7.45 -24.90
C THR A 130 -1.64 -7.22 -23.63
N LEU A 131 -1.96 -8.30 -22.91
CA LEU A 131 -2.68 -8.27 -21.64
C LEU A 131 -1.83 -8.96 -20.57
N ASN A 132 -1.67 -8.30 -19.43
CA ASN A 132 -1.07 -8.92 -18.26
C ASN A 132 -2.16 -9.74 -17.55
N SER A 133 -1.91 -11.04 -17.41
CA SER A 133 -2.81 -11.97 -16.75
C SER A 133 -2.08 -12.75 -15.66
N GLU A 134 -2.67 -12.81 -14.47
CA GLU A 134 -2.25 -13.73 -13.42
C GLU A 134 -2.50 -15.17 -13.91
N GLY A 135 -1.45 -16.00 -13.90
CA GLY A 135 -1.51 -17.40 -14.35
C GLY A 135 -1.36 -17.63 -15.86
N GLY A 136 -1.29 -16.57 -16.68
CA GLY A 136 -1.19 -16.68 -18.13
C GLY A 136 -2.48 -17.21 -18.78
N ILE A 137 -2.69 -16.87 -20.05
CA ILE A 137 -3.78 -17.43 -20.84
C ILE A 137 -3.16 -18.43 -21.82
N ALA A 138 -3.67 -19.66 -21.84
CA ALA A 138 -3.17 -20.68 -22.77
C ALA A 138 -3.38 -20.22 -24.22
N VAL A 139 -2.35 -20.43 -25.06
CA VAL A 139 -2.40 -20.09 -26.49
C VAL A 139 -3.57 -20.85 -27.14
N GLY A 140 -4.33 -20.15 -27.99
CA GLY A 140 -5.56 -20.65 -28.62
C GLY A 140 -6.83 -20.43 -27.79
N THR A 141 -6.72 -19.98 -26.54
CA THR A 141 -7.90 -19.67 -25.72
C THR A 141 -8.59 -18.43 -26.25
N GLU A 142 -9.90 -18.53 -26.47
CA GLU A 142 -10.77 -17.42 -26.83
C GLU A 142 -11.26 -16.70 -25.57
N PHE A 143 -11.24 -15.37 -25.60
CA PHE A 143 -11.79 -14.55 -24.53
C PHE A 143 -12.36 -13.25 -25.08
N ILE A 144 -13.26 -12.63 -24.31
CA ILE A 144 -13.90 -11.39 -24.72
C ILE A 144 -13.03 -10.20 -24.31
N VAL A 145 -12.73 -9.33 -25.26
CA VAL A 145 -12.13 -8.02 -25.02
C VAL A 145 -13.13 -6.93 -25.35
N VAL A 146 -13.12 -5.87 -24.54
CA VAL A 146 -13.85 -4.63 -24.82
C VAL A 146 -12.82 -3.58 -25.19
N PHE A 147 -13.00 -2.95 -26.35
CA PHE A 147 -12.10 -1.92 -26.85
C PHE A 147 -12.85 -0.66 -27.27
N ASP A 148 -12.15 0.48 -27.24
CA ASP A 148 -12.62 1.75 -27.78
C ASP A 148 -12.45 1.76 -29.31
N SER A 149 -13.51 2.05 -30.07
CA SER A 149 -13.46 2.06 -31.53
C SER A 149 -12.52 3.13 -32.10
N ASP A 150 -12.40 4.25 -31.40
CA ASP A 150 -11.58 5.39 -31.84
C ASP A 150 -10.12 5.20 -31.44
N GLN A 151 -9.87 4.41 -30.40
CA GLN A 151 -8.54 4.12 -29.87
C GLN A 151 -8.41 2.61 -29.56
N PRO A 152 -8.16 1.76 -30.57
CA PRO A 152 -8.15 0.29 -30.41
C PRO A 152 -7.04 -0.23 -29.47
N THR A 153 -6.09 0.62 -29.10
CA THR A 153 -5.08 0.33 -28.06
C THR A 153 -5.66 0.39 -26.63
N LYS A 154 -6.77 1.09 -26.43
CA LYS A 154 -7.52 1.11 -25.17
C LYS A 154 -8.48 -0.07 -25.14
N LEU A 155 -7.97 -1.19 -24.63
CA LEU A 155 -8.73 -2.42 -24.47
C LEU A 155 -8.63 -2.94 -23.05
N VAL A 156 -9.63 -3.71 -22.63
CA VAL A 156 -9.62 -4.43 -21.37
C VAL A 156 -10.27 -5.80 -21.54
N LYS A 157 -9.74 -6.82 -20.85
CA LYS A 157 -10.33 -8.15 -20.77
C LYS A 157 -11.66 -8.09 -20.00
N TYR A 158 -12.68 -8.72 -20.54
CA TYR A 158 -13.96 -8.93 -19.85
C TYR A 158 -13.95 -10.29 -19.10
N PRO A 159 -14.58 -10.40 -17.92
CA PRO A 159 -15.23 -9.34 -17.15
C PRO A 159 -14.22 -8.37 -16.51
N LEU A 160 -14.61 -7.11 -16.39
CA LEU A 160 -13.83 -6.10 -15.67
C LEU A 160 -13.81 -6.44 -14.18
N SER A 161 -12.66 -6.30 -13.52
CA SER A 161 -12.50 -6.71 -12.11
C SER A 161 -13.42 -5.97 -11.13
N MET A 162 -13.96 -4.82 -11.51
CA MET A 162 -14.88 -4.01 -10.71
C MET A 162 -16.33 -4.07 -11.19
N VAL A 163 -16.67 -4.93 -12.16
CA VAL A 163 -18.02 -5.07 -12.68
C VAL A 163 -18.54 -6.46 -12.39
N ARG A 164 -19.73 -6.52 -11.79
CA ARG A 164 -20.52 -7.74 -11.67
C ARG A 164 -21.74 -7.60 -12.57
N ILE A 165 -22.13 -8.71 -13.21
CA ILE A 165 -23.39 -8.79 -13.94
C ILE A 165 -24.48 -8.80 -12.87
N ALA A 166 -25.40 -7.83 -12.92
CA ALA A 166 -26.59 -7.85 -12.09
C ALA A 166 -27.52 -8.94 -12.65
N GLU A 167 -27.79 -9.97 -11.85
CA GLU A 167 -28.81 -10.98 -12.12
C GLU A 167 -30.21 -10.43 -11.88
#